data_AF-A0A2D6DRL2-F1
#
_entry.id   AF-A0A2D6DRL2-F1
#
_cell.length_a   1.000
_cell.length_b   1.000
_cell.length_c   1.000
_cell.angle_alpha   90.00
_cell.angle_beta   90.00
_cell.angle_gamma   90.00
#
_symmetry.space_group_name_H-M   'P 1'
#
loop_
_entity.id
_entity.type
_entity.pdbx_description
1 polymer ?
#
loop_
_entity_poly.entity_id
_entity_poly.type
_entity_poly.pdbx_seq_one_letter_code
_entity_poly.pdbx_strand_id
1 'polypeptide(L)'
;MTTEPTWSDAKHGWYNGNDRVIFAIYTNGSSQVTEFFHGGDTVMWADEIQNQASVDIDTTFTDINALIIPKFATVGIVAIDDLLHGGVFWWWRTNGQSGSTGHQVGDALTHYSVLEVITDSNQIIELKASGDNIDTVSCDTHGWKFPAGI
;
A
#
# COMPACT_ATOMS: atom_id res chain seq x y z
N MET A 1 -5.14 19.37 31.00
CA MET A 1 -5.14 17.97 31.49
C MET A 1 -5.44 17.08 30.32
N THR A 2 -4.58 16.09 30.03
CA THR A 2 -4.86 15.05 29.04
C THR A 2 -5.66 13.96 29.73
N THR A 3 -6.95 13.86 29.43
CA THR A 3 -7.80 12.76 29.89
C THR A 3 -7.34 11.46 29.25
N GLU A 4 -7.31 10.38 30.02
CA GLU A 4 -7.01 9.03 29.52
C GLU A 4 -8.00 8.67 28.40
N PRO A 5 -7.53 8.04 27.30
CA PRO A 5 -8.42 7.63 26.23
C PRO A 5 -9.53 6.69 26.75
N THR A 6 -10.75 6.87 26.27
CA THR A 6 -11.86 5.95 26.54
C THR A 6 -12.33 5.26 25.27
N TRP A 7 -12.72 3.99 25.39
CA TRP A 7 -13.33 3.24 24.30
C TRP A 7 -14.71 3.82 23.97
N SER A 8 -14.97 4.07 22.69
CA SER A 8 -16.29 4.41 22.16
C SER A 8 -16.82 3.25 21.34
N ASP A 9 -17.85 2.58 21.85
CA ASP A 9 -18.50 1.46 21.16
C ASP A 9 -19.16 1.89 19.86
N ALA A 10 -19.83 3.06 19.85
CA ALA A 10 -20.47 3.63 18.67
C ALA A 10 -19.49 4.00 17.54
N LYS A 11 -18.22 4.26 17.87
CA LYS A 11 -17.17 4.63 16.91
C LYS A 11 -16.10 3.56 16.73
N HIS A 12 -16.20 2.45 17.47
CA HIS A 12 -15.22 1.37 17.54
C HIS A 12 -13.76 1.84 17.68
N GLY A 13 -13.48 2.75 18.63
CA GLY A 13 -12.13 3.30 18.80
C GLY A 13 -11.87 3.95 20.17
N TRP A 14 -10.58 4.20 20.46
CA TRP A 14 -10.13 4.91 21.67
C TRP A 14 -9.94 6.40 21.39
N TYR A 15 -10.56 7.26 22.21
CA TYR A 15 -10.57 8.71 22.02
C TYR A 15 -10.15 9.44 23.28
N ASN A 16 -9.33 10.49 23.14
CA ASN A 16 -9.23 11.54 24.16
C ASN A 16 -10.07 12.74 23.72
N GLY A 17 -10.59 13.52 24.68
CA GLY A 17 -11.61 14.57 24.45
C GLY A 17 -11.21 15.78 23.59
N ASN A 18 -10.07 15.72 22.88
CA ASN A 18 -9.59 16.75 21.95
C ASN A 18 -9.53 16.26 20.48
N ASP A 19 -10.23 15.17 20.15
CA ASP A 19 -10.40 14.64 18.78
C ASP A 19 -9.08 14.44 18.01
N ARG A 20 -8.13 13.72 18.61
CA ARG A 20 -7.05 13.08 17.84
C ARG A 20 -7.23 11.57 17.92
N VAL A 21 -7.78 11.01 16.84
CA VAL A 21 -7.77 9.58 16.55
C VAL A 21 -6.33 9.09 16.70
N ILE A 22 -6.06 8.20 17.66
CA ILE A 22 -4.71 7.69 17.92
C ILE A 22 -4.33 6.63 16.88
N PHE A 23 -5.32 5.97 16.28
CA PHE A 23 -5.10 4.89 15.33
C PHE A 23 -6.31 4.70 14.40
N ALA A 24 -6.07 4.52 13.11
CA ALA A 24 -7.10 4.24 12.11
C ALA A 24 -6.75 2.93 11.41
N ILE A 25 -7.70 2.00 11.41
CA ILE A 25 -7.52 0.65 10.87
C ILE A 25 -8.61 0.37 9.85
N TYR A 26 -8.22 -0.31 8.78
CA TYR A 26 -9.17 -0.97 7.89
C TYR A 26 -9.71 -2.21 8.59
N THR A 27 -11.04 -2.32 8.71
CA THR A 27 -11.69 -3.52 9.27
C THR A 27 -12.24 -4.37 8.13
N ASN A 28 -12.29 -5.68 8.30
CA ASN A 28 -12.86 -6.61 7.31
C ASN A 28 -14.41 -6.59 7.26
N GLY A 29 -15.05 -5.51 7.73
CA GLY A 29 -16.51 -5.39 7.83
C GLY A 29 -17.16 -6.17 8.97
N SER A 30 -16.43 -7.05 9.67
CA SER A 30 -16.93 -7.80 10.86
C SER A 30 -16.41 -7.24 12.18
N SER A 31 -15.92 -6.00 12.20
CA SER A 31 -15.27 -5.34 13.35
C SER A 31 -14.05 -6.08 13.91
N GLN A 32 -13.48 -7.03 13.16
CA GLN A 32 -12.18 -7.60 13.48
C GLN A 32 -11.10 -6.66 12.98
N VAL A 33 -10.22 -6.29 13.90
CA VAL A 33 -8.99 -5.58 13.61
C VAL A 33 -8.03 -6.60 13.01
N THR A 34 -7.62 -6.42 11.76
CA THR A 34 -6.47 -7.15 11.22
C THR A 34 -5.27 -6.80 12.09
N GLU A 35 -4.55 -7.81 12.59
CA GLU A 35 -3.39 -7.58 13.45
C GLU A 35 -2.35 -6.72 12.74
N PHE A 36 -1.72 -5.82 13.48
CA PHE A 36 -0.72 -4.89 12.95
C PHE A 36 0.32 -4.56 14.02
N PHE A 37 1.48 -4.13 13.57
CA PHE A 37 2.58 -3.59 14.38
C PHE A 37 2.80 -2.13 14.01
N HIS A 38 3.11 -1.29 15.01
CA HIS A 38 3.44 0.11 14.76
C HIS A 38 4.79 0.47 15.39
N GLY A 39 5.56 1.28 14.70
CA GLY A 39 6.86 1.77 15.16
C GLY A 39 7.21 3.09 14.46
N GLY A 40 7.43 4.14 15.25
CA GLY A 40 7.61 5.48 14.70
C GLY A 40 6.40 5.95 13.90
N ASP A 41 6.62 6.37 12.66
CA ASP A 41 5.59 6.76 11.69
C ASP A 41 5.03 5.57 10.89
N THR A 42 5.56 4.37 11.09
CA THR A 42 5.27 3.20 10.26
C THR A 42 4.27 2.27 10.93
N VAL A 43 3.32 1.78 10.15
CA VAL A 43 2.37 0.72 10.54
C VAL A 43 2.50 -0.42 9.53
N MET A 44 2.64 -1.64 10.03
CA MET A 44 2.73 -2.87 9.24
C MET A 44 1.58 -3.79 9.62
N TRP A 45 0.89 -4.36 8.64
CA TRP A 45 0.05 -5.52 8.87
C TRP A 45 0.88 -6.69 9.39
N ALA A 46 0.28 -7.55 10.21
CA ALA A 46 0.95 -8.77 10.66
C ALA A 46 1.21 -9.73 9.50
N ASP A 47 0.24 -9.81 8.58
CA ASP A 47 0.31 -10.55 7.33
C ASP A 47 0.12 -9.57 6.16
N GLU A 48 0.84 -9.78 5.06
CA GLU A 48 0.63 -9.00 3.83
C GLU A 48 -0.79 -9.19 3.29
N ILE A 49 -1.37 -8.13 2.75
CA ILE A 49 -2.74 -8.15 2.22
C ILE A 49 -2.68 -8.01 0.71
N GLN A 50 -3.11 -9.06 0.00
CA GLN A 50 -3.15 -9.03 -1.45
C GLN A 50 -4.15 -8.00 -1.99
N ASN A 51 -3.63 -7.01 -2.71
CA ASN A 51 -4.42 -6.02 -3.44
C ASN A 51 -4.79 -6.55 -4.82
N GLN A 52 -3.78 -7.05 -5.50
CA GLN A 52 -3.82 -7.45 -6.88
C GLN A 52 -3.25 -8.85 -6.99
N ALA A 53 -4.11 -9.82 -7.28
CA ALA A 53 -3.67 -11.14 -7.73
C ALA A 53 -2.93 -11.01 -9.07
N SER A 54 -2.05 -11.97 -9.37
CA SER A 54 -1.18 -11.94 -10.55
C SER A 54 -1.95 -11.60 -11.82
N VAL A 55 -1.50 -10.55 -12.50
CA VAL A 55 -2.11 -10.00 -13.71
C VAL A 55 -1.02 -9.72 -14.74
N ASP A 56 -1.34 -9.97 -16.00
CA ASP A 56 -0.48 -9.61 -17.13
C ASP A 56 -0.60 -8.11 -17.40
N ILE A 57 0.52 -7.40 -17.32
CA ILE A 57 0.61 -5.94 -17.53
C ILE A 57 1.75 -5.67 -18.52
N ASP A 58 1.40 -5.02 -19.63
CA ASP A 58 2.34 -4.73 -20.71
C ASP A 58 3.16 -3.44 -20.46
N THR A 59 3.62 -2.84 -21.56
CA THR A 59 4.48 -1.66 -21.60
C THR A 59 3.80 -0.33 -21.27
N THR A 60 2.48 -0.34 -21.00
CA THR A 60 1.71 0.84 -20.64
C THR A 60 1.35 0.82 -19.16
N PHE A 61 1.49 1.97 -18.49
CA PHE A 61 1.09 2.10 -17.10
C PHE A 61 -0.40 1.78 -16.94
N THR A 62 -0.67 0.83 -16.06
CA THR A 62 -2.00 0.30 -15.78
C THR A 62 -2.25 0.39 -14.28
N ASP A 63 -3.42 0.91 -13.91
CA ASP A 63 -3.88 0.93 -12.52
C ASP A 63 -3.97 -0.51 -11.99
N ILE A 64 -3.43 -0.73 -10.79
CA ILE A 64 -3.76 -1.92 -10.01
C ILE A 64 -4.91 -1.63 -9.05
N ASN A 65 -5.47 -2.69 -8.45
CA ASN A 65 -6.42 -2.54 -7.36
C ASN A 65 -5.86 -1.67 -6.22
N ALA A 66 -6.75 -0.93 -5.57
CA ALA A 66 -6.37 -0.01 -4.50
C ALA A 66 -5.64 -0.71 -3.34
N LEU A 67 -4.61 -0.03 -2.83
CA LEU A 67 -3.86 -0.40 -1.64
C LEU A 67 -4.80 -0.44 -0.42
N ILE A 68 -4.60 -1.43 0.45
CA ILE A 68 -5.40 -1.57 1.69
C ILE A 68 -4.73 -0.76 2.78
N ILE A 69 -4.82 0.56 2.64
CA ILE A 69 -4.29 1.52 3.61
C ILE A 69 -5.30 2.67 3.83
N PRO A 70 -5.22 3.40 4.96
CA PRO A 70 -6.13 4.50 5.22
C PRO A 70 -5.99 5.64 4.20
N LYS A 71 -7.10 6.29 3.83
CA LYS A 71 -7.11 7.37 2.83
C LYS A 71 -6.23 8.59 3.14
N PHE A 72 -5.86 8.80 4.40
CA PHE A 72 -4.95 9.88 4.79
C PHE A 72 -3.48 9.51 4.56
N ALA A 73 -3.15 8.23 4.41
CA ALA A 73 -1.80 7.80 4.13
C ALA A 73 -1.42 8.20 2.71
N THR A 74 -0.21 8.74 2.57
CA THR A 74 0.37 9.12 1.26
C THR A 74 1.51 8.20 0.86
N VAL A 75 1.93 7.31 1.76
CA VAL A 75 2.97 6.31 1.52
C VAL A 75 2.44 4.94 1.92
N GLY A 76 2.39 4.02 0.94
CA GLY A 76 2.17 2.61 1.15
C GLY A 76 3.50 1.86 1.16
N ILE A 77 3.58 0.76 1.91
CA ILE A 77 4.67 -0.20 1.85
C ILE A 77 4.09 -1.42 1.15
N VAL A 78 4.61 -1.74 -0.03
CA VAL A 78 4.07 -2.79 -0.89
C VAL A 78 5.14 -3.78 -1.29
N ALA A 79 4.75 -5.04 -1.45
CA ALA A 79 5.51 -6.01 -2.19
C ALA A 79 4.98 -6.05 -3.63
N ILE A 80 5.91 -6.07 -4.57
CA ILE A 80 5.64 -6.37 -5.97
C ILE A 80 6.36 -7.69 -6.29
N ASP A 81 5.59 -8.66 -6.75
CA ASP A 81 6.05 -10.02 -7.04
C ASP A 81 5.81 -10.36 -8.52
N ASP A 82 6.78 -10.97 -9.19
CA ASP A 82 6.68 -11.44 -10.58
C ASP A 82 6.96 -12.94 -10.78
N LEU A 83 6.31 -13.53 -11.78
CA LEU A 83 6.42 -14.97 -12.07
C LEU A 83 7.56 -15.30 -13.03
N LEU A 84 8.79 -15.33 -12.49
CA LEU A 84 9.93 -16.10 -13.04
C LEU A 84 10.09 -16.06 -14.58
N HIS A 85 10.15 -14.87 -15.17
CA HIS A 85 10.82 -14.67 -16.47
C HIS A 85 11.98 -13.69 -16.32
N GLY A 86 13.18 -14.25 -16.11
CA GLY A 86 14.40 -13.45 -15.96
C GLY A 86 14.56 -12.45 -17.11
N GLY A 87 14.74 -11.17 -16.76
CA GLY A 87 14.95 -10.09 -17.72
C GLY A 87 13.79 -9.10 -17.90
N VAL A 88 12.66 -9.30 -17.22
CA VAL A 88 11.61 -8.27 -17.13
C VAL A 88 11.98 -7.26 -16.05
N PHE A 89 11.80 -5.98 -16.35
CA PHE A 89 11.87 -4.91 -15.38
C PHE A 89 10.47 -4.34 -15.16
N TRP A 90 10.18 -3.98 -13.92
CA TRP A 90 8.93 -3.36 -13.53
C TRP A 90 9.14 -1.91 -13.11
N TRP A 91 8.16 -1.06 -13.45
CA TRP A 91 8.10 0.32 -12.98
C TRP A 91 6.77 0.58 -12.31
N TRP A 92 6.81 1.35 -11.22
CA TRP A 92 5.64 1.88 -10.56
C TRP A 92 5.59 3.41 -10.71
N ARG A 93 4.40 3.98 -10.57
CA ARG A 93 4.21 5.41 -10.31
C ARG A 93 2.92 5.68 -9.56
N THR A 94 2.78 6.89 -9.05
CA THR A 94 1.52 7.36 -8.44
C THR A 94 0.45 7.50 -9.52
N ASN A 95 -0.79 7.11 -9.18
CA ASN A 95 -1.96 7.23 -10.06
C ASN A 95 -2.17 8.64 -10.64
N GLY A 96 -2.57 8.70 -11.91
CA GLY A 96 -2.96 9.93 -12.60
C GLY A 96 -1.80 10.78 -13.12
N GLN A 97 -0.57 10.27 -13.05
CA GLN A 97 0.58 10.95 -13.63
C GLN A 97 0.59 10.88 -15.17
N SER A 98 0.99 11.98 -15.81
CA SER A 98 1.17 12.02 -17.26
C SER A 98 2.62 11.71 -17.66
N GLY A 99 2.82 11.15 -18.86
CA GLY A 99 4.13 10.77 -19.39
C GLY A 99 4.42 9.27 -19.28
N SER A 100 5.66 8.88 -19.58
CA SER A 100 6.10 7.47 -19.67
C SER A 100 7.12 7.06 -18.62
N THR A 101 7.52 7.98 -17.73
CA THR A 101 8.52 7.75 -16.70
C THR A 101 7.85 7.31 -15.40
N GLY A 102 8.45 6.33 -14.73
CA GLY A 102 8.13 5.94 -13.36
C GLY A 102 9.40 5.55 -12.59
N HIS A 103 9.23 4.85 -11.48
CA HIS A 103 10.28 4.38 -10.62
C HIS A 103 10.46 2.88 -10.78
N GLN A 104 11.70 2.42 -10.97
CA GLN A 104 11.98 1.00 -11.14
C GLN A 104 11.77 0.26 -9.82
N VAL A 105 11.10 -0.90 -9.85
CA VAL A 105 10.69 -1.70 -8.68
C VAL A 105 11.84 -2.50 -8.07
N GLY A 106 12.90 -2.77 -8.84
CA GLY A 106 14.05 -3.57 -8.44
C GLY A 106 14.95 -3.85 -9.63
N ASP A 107 15.94 -4.74 -9.50
CA ASP A 107 16.63 -5.28 -10.67
C ASP A 107 15.85 -6.46 -11.29
N ALA A 108 16.20 -6.86 -12.52
CA ALA A 108 15.49 -7.93 -13.24
C ALA A 108 15.71 -9.36 -12.69
N LEU A 109 16.39 -9.50 -11.55
CA LEU A 109 16.59 -10.77 -10.85
C LEU A 109 15.83 -10.80 -9.52
N THR A 110 15.24 -9.68 -9.11
CA THR A 110 14.52 -9.56 -7.85
C THR A 110 13.05 -9.84 -8.08
N HIS A 111 12.64 -11.08 -7.79
CA HIS A 111 11.26 -11.56 -7.93
C HIS A 111 10.29 -11.03 -6.90
N TYR A 112 10.81 -10.52 -5.79
CA TYR A 112 10.01 -10.01 -4.69
C TYR A 112 10.68 -8.74 -4.17
N SER A 113 10.08 -7.60 -4.47
CA SER A 113 10.61 -6.30 -4.09
C SER A 113 9.64 -5.63 -3.12
N VAL A 114 10.13 -5.32 -1.92
CA VAL A 114 9.37 -4.50 -0.95
C VAL A 114 9.84 -3.06 -1.07
N LEU A 115 8.90 -2.15 -1.36
CA LEU A 115 9.20 -0.74 -1.56
C LEU A 115 8.15 0.18 -0.96
N GLU A 116 8.59 1.41 -0.70
CA GLU A 116 7.70 2.52 -0.36
C GLU A 116 7.21 3.20 -1.63
N VAL A 117 5.88 3.26 -1.77
CA VAL A 117 5.21 3.87 -2.91
C VAL A 117 4.42 5.08 -2.46
N ILE A 118 4.48 6.15 -3.25
CA ILE A 118 3.64 7.34 -3.06
C ILE A 118 2.32 7.11 -3.76
N THR A 119 1.24 7.31 -3.03
CA THR A 119 -0.13 7.07 -3.50
C THR A 119 -1.00 8.31 -3.39
N ASP A 120 -2.13 8.31 -4.09
CA ASP A 120 -3.13 9.37 -4.10
C ASP A 120 -4.27 9.10 -3.11
N SER A 121 -5.30 9.95 -3.11
CA SER A 121 -6.50 9.78 -2.28
C SER A 121 -7.36 8.54 -2.62
N ASN A 122 -7.13 7.95 -3.79
CA ASN A 122 -7.79 6.71 -4.21
C ASN A 122 -7.02 5.47 -3.75
N GLN A 123 -5.81 5.66 -3.22
CA GLN A 123 -4.93 4.59 -2.78
C GLN A 123 -4.49 3.70 -3.94
N ILE A 124 -4.31 4.27 -5.14
CA ILE A 124 -3.94 3.52 -6.35
C ILE A 124 -2.50 3.88 -6.76
N ILE A 125 -1.78 2.86 -7.21
CA ILE A 125 -0.54 3.01 -7.99
C ILE A 125 -0.73 2.39 -9.37
N GLU A 126 0.15 2.75 -10.28
CA GLU A 126 0.16 2.21 -11.64
C GLU A 126 1.46 1.43 -11.85
N LEU A 127 1.38 0.29 -12.55
CA LEU A 127 2.51 -0.55 -12.91
C LEU A 127 2.67 -0.67 -14.43
N LYS A 128 3.90 -0.94 -14.87
CA LYS A 128 4.19 -1.39 -16.24
C LYS A 128 5.42 -2.31 -16.29
N ALA A 129 5.47 -3.15 -17.30
CA ALA A 129 6.63 -3.99 -17.62
C ALA A 129 7.57 -3.34 -18.66
N SER A 130 8.77 -3.92 -18.81
CA SER A 130 9.73 -3.54 -19.87
C SER A 130 9.37 -4.09 -21.25
N GLY A 131 8.42 -5.03 -21.31
CA GLY A 131 7.95 -5.65 -22.54
C GLY A 131 6.51 -6.14 -22.42
N ASP A 132 5.98 -6.66 -23.52
CA ASP A 132 4.56 -6.98 -23.72
C ASP A 132 4.34 -8.51 -23.66
N ASN A 133 3.35 -8.95 -22.88
CA ASN A 133 2.97 -10.35 -22.68
C ASN A 133 4.17 -11.25 -22.34
N ILE A 134 5.03 -10.76 -21.42
CA ILE A 134 6.26 -11.46 -20.99
C ILE A 134 6.10 -12.09 -19.62
N ASP A 135 5.40 -11.44 -18.69
CA ASP A 135 5.25 -11.92 -17.32
C ASP A 135 4.03 -11.29 -16.62
N THR A 136 3.59 -11.92 -15.54
CA THR A 136 2.55 -11.39 -14.67
C THR A 136 3.13 -10.81 -13.39
N VAL A 137 2.42 -9.84 -12.82
CA VAL A 137 2.79 -9.20 -11.56
C VAL A 137 1.64 -9.25 -10.55
N SER A 138 1.95 -9.45 -9.28
CA SER A 138 1.05 -9.24 -8.14
C SER A 138 1.53 -8.11 -7.25
N CYS A 139 0.61 -7.56 -6.47
CA CYS A 139 0.91 -6.50 -5.51
C CYS A 139 0.18 -6.76 -4.19
N ASP A 140 0.96 -6.74 -3.11
CA ASP A 140 0.50 -6.95 -1.75
C ASP A 140 0.88 -5.74 -0.87
N THR A 141 -0.05 -5.31 -0.02
CA THR A 141 0.17 -4.22 0.93
C THR A 141 0.72 -4.80 2.22
N HIS A 142 1.89 -4.35 2.63
CA HIS A 142 2.48 -4.67 3.93
C HIS A 142 2.11 -3.66 4.99
N GLY A 143 1.86 -2.40 4.62
CA GLY A 143 1.70 -1.34 5.60
C GLY A 143 1.63 0.04 4.98
N TRP A 144 1.73 1.05 5.84
CA TRP A 144 1.72 2.46 5.45
C TRP A 144 2.52 3.31 6.44
N LYS A 145 2.78 4.55 6.06
CA LYS A 145 3.32 5.57 6.95
C LYS A 145 2.33 6.69 7.23
N PHE A 146 2.39 7.23 8.45
CA PHE A 146 1.74 8.49 8.76
C PHE A 146 2.40 9.63 7.98
N PRO A 147 1.61 10.59 7.45
CA PRO A 147 2.16 11.80 6.88
C PRO A 147 3.09 12.53 7.86
N ALA A 148 4.19 13.08 7.36
CA ALA A 148 5.11 13.86 8.16
C ALA A 148 4.40 15.09 8.78
N GLY A 149 4.62 15.33 10.07
CA GLY A 149 4.09 16.50 10.78
C GLY A 149 2.71 16.32 11.43
N ILE A 150 2.22 15.08 11.56
CA ILE A 150 1.07 14.70 12.37
C ILE A 150 1.50 14.38 13.81
#